data_AF-A0A7C2SDK8-F1
#
_entry.id   AF-A0A7C2SDK8-F1
#
_cell.length_a   1.000
_cell.length_b   1.000
_cell.length_c   1.000
_cell.angle_alpha   90.00
_cell.angle_beta   90.00
_cell.angle_gamma   90.00
#
_symmetry.space_group_name_H-M   'P 1'
#
loop_
_entity.id
_entity.type
_entity.pdbx_description
1 polymer ?
#
loop_
_entity_poly.entity_id
_entity_poly.type
_entity_poly.pdbx_seq_one_letter_code
_entity_poly.pdbx_strand_id
1 'polypeptide(L)'
;MNLDKNGSIKKYVVRICDALGIRLEENVFATNFAKNFFVSPPTSIKEIDVLKESKKYWLPLLQSEIKEFPKAKIISLGEPLLNVLVKENFDKRVRVYWDYTKNWQERLDFKFRRIEEYQNNLDRVIYPLPHQPALKTMFYKEKLEGYLKFIAEK
;
A
#
# COMPACT_ATOMS: atom_id res chain seq x y z
N MET A 1 12.16 -2.70 2.31
CA MET A 1 11.78 -3.50 1.11
C MET A 1 12.95 -3.46 0.13
N ASN A 2 13.38 -4.58 -0.47
CA ASN A 2 14.52 -4.58 -1.41
C ASN A 2 13.99 -4.96 -2.81
N LEU A 3 13.97 -3.99 -3.72
CA LEU A 3 13.55 -4.15 -5.12
C LEU A 3 14.74 -4.45 -6.06
N ASP A 4 15.97 -4.33 -5.56
CA ASP A 4 17.19 -4.57 -6.34
C ASP A 4 17.43 -6.06 -6.59
N LYS A 5 16.86 -6.92 -5.73
CA LYS A 5 16.92 -8.38 -5.90
C LYS A 5 15.73 -8.87 -6.73
N ASN A 6 15.98 -9.85 -7.60
CA ASN A 6 14.94 -10.57 -8.39
C ASN A 6 14.07 -11.50 -7.51
N GLY A 7 13.44 -10.94 -6.48
CA GLY A 7 12.58 -11.64 -5.52
C GLY A 7 11.09 -11.54 -5.82
N SER A 8 10.28 -12.19 -4.98
CA SER A 8 8.81 -12.21 -5.10
C SER A 8 8.19 -10.81 -5.06
N ILE A 9 8.79 -9.90 -4.30
CA ILE A 9 8.35 -8.51 -4.19
C ILE A 9 8.56 -7.75 -5.51
N LYS A 10 9.73 -7.87 -6.13
CA LYS A 10 10.00 -7.23 -7.43
C LYS A 10 9.01 -7.73 -8.47
N LYS A 11 8.79 -9.05 -8.56
CA LYS A 11 7.79 -9.64 -9.47
C LYS A 11 6.38 -9.11 -9.22
N TYR A 12 6.01 -8.92 -7.95
CA TYR A 12 4.71 -8.34 -7.62
C TYR A 12 4.58 -6.89 -8.08
N VAL A 13 5.60 -6.06 -7.83
CA VAL A 13 5.60 -4.66 -8.28
C VAL A 13 5.62 -4.56 -9.80
N VAL A 14 6.41 -5.39 -10.49
CA VAL A 14 6.40 -5.48 -11.96
C VAL A 14 5.00 -5.80 -12.47
N ARG A 15 4.30 -6.79 -11.90
CA ARG A 15 2.92 -7.09 -12.28
C ARG A 15 1.96 -5.90 -12.09
N ILE A 16 2.16 -5.11 -11.03
CA ILE A 16 1.40 -3.87 -10.82
C ILE A 16 1.72 -2.87 -11.93
N CYS A 17 3.00 -2.69 -12.27
CA CYS A 17 3.45 -1.78 -13.31
C CYS A 17 2.88 -2.16 -14.69
N ASP A 18 2.97 -3.44 -15.05
CA ASP A 18 2.46 -3.97 -16.31
C ASP A 18 0.96 -3.69 -16.47
N ALA A 19 0.17 -3.93 -15.41
CA ALA A 19 -1.27 -3.67 -15.42
C ALA A 19 -1.62 -2.17 -15.52
N LEU A 20 -0.73 -1.29 -15.07
CA LEU A 20 -0.87 0.15 -15.16
C LEU A 20 -0.24 0.73 -16.45
N GLY A 21 0.38 -0.10 -17.29
CA GLY A 21 1.04 0.33 -18.53
C GLY A 21 2.30 1.18 -18.28
N ILE A 22 2.99 0.98 -17.16
CA ILE A 22 4.21 1.72 -16.78
C ILE A 22 5.38 0.77 -16.58
N ARG A 23 6.61 1.30 -16.59
CA ARG A 23 7.85 0.56 -16.34
C ARG A 23 8.40 0.86 -14.96
N LEU A 24 8.78 -0.19 -14.23
CA LEU A 24 9.30 -0.08 -12.85
C LEU A 24 10.52 0.83 -12.79
N GLU A 25 11.46 0.68 -13.72
CA GLU A 25 12.75 1.37 -13.73
C GLU A 25 12.65 2.85 -14.14
N GLU A 26 11.51 3.27 -14.71
CA GLU A 26 11.37 4.61 -15.30
C GLU A 26 10.27 5.46 -14.66
N ASN A 27 9.22 4.82 -14.15
CA ASN A 27 8.00 5.52 -13.75
C ASN A 27 7.69 5.38 -12.26
N VAL A 28 8.46 4.58 -11.52
CA VAL A 28 8.16 4.25 -10.13
C VAL A 28 9.23 4.81 -9.20
N PHE A 29 8.79 5.63 -8.26
CA PHE A 29 9.55 5.99 -7.07
C PHE A 29 9.09 5.11 -5.90
N ALA A 30 9.98 4.28 -5.37
CA ALA A 30 9.69 3.42 -4.23
C ALA A 30 10.38 3.94 -2.97
N THR A 31 9.60 4.21 -1.91
CA THR A 31 10.09 4.65 -0.61
C THR A 31 9.49 3.81 0.51
N ASN A 32 10.08 3.87 1.71
CA ASN A 32 9.56 3.23 2.91
C ASN A 32 9.16 4.31 3.93
N PHE A 33 8.13 4.02 4.72
CA PHE A 33 7.75 4.89 5.83
C PHE A 33 8.84 4.94 6.90
N ALA A 34 9.36 3.78 7.29
CA ALA A 34 10.49 3.71 8.20
C ALA A 34 11.78 4.10 7.46
N LYS A 35 12.51 5.08 8.00
CA LYS A 35 13.71 5.67 7.35
C LYS A 35 15.03 5.08 7.84
N ASN A 36 14.98 4.20 8.82
CA ASN A 36 16.14 3.51 9.36
C ASN A 36 16.03 2.00 9.14
N PHE A 37 17.19 1.33 9.09
CA PHE A 37 17.24 -0.11 9.18
C PHE A 37 17.15 -0.55 10.64
N PHE A 38 16.41 -1.62 10.87
CA PHE A 38 16.25 -2.21 12.20
C PHE A 38 16.94 -3.56 12.22
N VAL A 39 17.55 -3.88 13.37
CA VAL A 39 18.15 -5.20 13.62
C VAL A 39 17.08 -6.30 13.57
N SER A 40 15.87 -5.98 14.03
CA SER A 40 14.67 -6.83 13.95
C SER A 40 13.54 -6.08 13.23
N PRO A 41 12.63 -6.74 12.50
CA PRO A 41 11.49 -6.06 11.87
C PRO A 41 10.71 -5.18 12.86
N PRO A 42 10.34 -3.93 12.52
CA PRO A 42 9.62 -3.03 13.44
C PRO A 42 8.37 -3.64 14.06
N THR A 43 7.65 -4.48 13.29
CA THR A 43 6.43 -5.17 13.74
C THR A 43 6.69 -6.32 14.72
N SER A 44 7.94 -6.71 14.94
CA SER A 44 8.35 -7.78 15.87
C SER A 44 8.83 -7.25 17.22
N ILE A 45 9.10 -5.95 17.32
CA ILE A 45 9.50 -5.27 18.56
C ILE A 45 8.22 -5.07 19.38
N LYS A 46 8.17 -5.68 20.58
CA LYS A 46 6.94 -5.71 21.41
C LYS A 46 6.95 -4.66 22.52
N GLU A 47 8.13 -4.16 22.85
CA GLU A 47 8.39 -3.23 23.93
C GLU A 47 7.85 -1.83 23.60
N ILE A 48 7.81 -1.48 22.31
CA ILE A 48 7.42 -0.17 21.80
C ILE A 48 6.88 -0.30 20.38
N ASP A 49 5.79 0.41 20.08
CA ASP A 49 5.32 0.56 18.70
C ASP A 49 6.21 1.58 17.98
N VAL A 50 7.36 1.10 17.49
CA VAL A 50 8.37 1.93 16.83
C VAL A 50 7.78 2.76 15.69
N LEU A 51 6.82 2.21 14.96
CA LEU A 51 6.21 2.90 13.81
C LEU A 51 5.34 4.07 14.28
N LYS A 52 4.56 3.87 15.33
CA LYS A 52 3.73 4.93 15.92
C LYS A 52 4.58 6.02 16.56
N GLU A 53 5.57 5.64 17.35
CA GLU A 53 6.42 6.60 18.10
C GLU A 53 7.31 7.43 17.16
N SER A 54 7.79 6.82 16.08
CA SER A 54 8.65 7.50 15.11
C SER A 54 7.86 8.31 14.08
N LYS A 55 6.52 8.22 14.08
CA LYS A 55 5.66 8.87 13.09
C LYS A 55 5.89 10.37 12.98
N LYS A 56 6.04 11.06 14.12
CA LYS A 56 6.27 12.51 14.14
C LYS A 56 7.56 12.94 13.43
N TYR A 57 8.53 12.04 13.28
CA TYR A 57 9.80 12.31 12.59
C TYR A 57 9.78 11.86 11.14
N TRP A 58 9.22 10.68 10.84
CA TRP A 58 9.28 10.13 9.49
C TRP A 58 8.16 10.58 8.57
N LEU A 59 6.98 10.93 9.11
CA LEU A 59 5.86 11.40 8.30
C LEU A 59 6.20 12.67 7.52
N PRO A 60 6.81 13.73 8.12
CA PRO A 60 7.21 14.92 7.36
C PRO A 60 8.21 14.62 6.24
N LEU A 61 9.14 13.68 6.46
CA LEU A 61 10.09 13.26 5.44
C LEU A 61 9.38 12.58 4.26
N LEU A 62 8.48 11.64 4.55
CA LEU A 62 7.69 10.98 3.52
C LEU A 62 6.80 11.96 2.74
N GLN A 63 6.17 12.92 3.45
CA GLN A 63 5.41 13.99 2.79
C GLN A 63 6.30 14.84 1.87
N SER A 64 7.53 15.16 2.30
CA SER A 64 8.49 15.90 1.46
C SER A 64 8.86 15.11 0.20
N GLU A 65 9.15 13.81 0.32
CA GLU A 65 9.44 12.95 -0.84
C GLU A 65 8.28 12.90 -1.83
N ILE A 66 7.04 12.78 -1.32
CA ILE A 66 5.83 12.71 -2.15
C ILE A 66 5.53 14.04 -2.86
N LYS A 67 5.89 15.17 -2.25
CA LYS A 67 5.67 16.51 -2.83
C LYS A 67 6.44 16.72 -4.14
N GLU A 68 7.57 16.06 -4.32
CA GLU A 68 8.34 16.07 -5.58
C GLU A 68 7.55 15.43 -6.74
N PHE A 69 6.52 14.65 -6.45
CA PHE A 69 5.70 13.93 -7.44
C PHE A 69 4.20 14.27 -7.29
N PRO A 70 3.79 15.52 -7.59
CA PRO A 70 2.44 16.00 -7.31
C PRO A 70 1.35 15.25 -8.11
N LYS A 71 1.69 14.68 -9.26
CA LYS A 71 0.77 13.95 -10.14
C LYS A 71 0.84 12.42 -9.99
N ALA A 72 1.78 11.90 -9.21
CA ALA A 72 1.96 10.46 -9.08
C ALA A 72 0.83 9.81 -8.26
N LYS A 73 0.34 8.64 -8.69
CA LYS A 73 -0.59 7.83 -7.90
C LYS A 73 0.16 7.21 -6.73
N ILE A 74 -0.38 7.31 -5.52
CA ILE A 74 0.25 6.73 -4.32
C ILE A 74 -0.31 5.34 -4.10
N ILE A 75 0.56 4.33 -4.22
CA ILE A 75 0.24 2.93 -3.92
C ILE A 75 0.91 2.56 -2.60
N SER A 76 0.13 2.09 -1.63
CA SER A 76 0.66 1.56 -0.37
C SER A 76 0.65 0.04 -0.39
N LEU A 77 1.72 -0.59 0.10
CA LEU A 77 1.84 -2.05 0.15
C LEU A 77 1.74 -2.55 1.59
N GLY A 78 0.62 -3.19 1.91
CA GLY A 78 0.39 -3.87 3.18
C GLY A 78 -0.28 -3.03 4.28
N GLU A 79 -0.94 -3.74 5.18
CA GLU A 79 -1.72 -3.19 6.29
C GLU A 79 -0.90 -2.47 7.37
N PRO A 80 0.34 -2.90 7.73
CA PRO A 80 1.13 -2.21 8.77
C PRO A 80 1.35 -0.72 8.47
N LEU A 81 1.47 -0.36 7.19
CA LEU A 81 1.61 1.04 6.78
C LEU A 81 0.31 1.82 7.00
N LEU A 82 -0.84 1.22 6.72
CA LEU A 82 -2.15 1.86 6.91
C LEU A 82 -2.43 2.15 8.39
N ASN A 83 -1.97 1.30 9.30
CA ASN A 83 -2.13 1.52 10.74
C ASN A 83 -1.51 2.84 11.24
N VAL A 84 -0.50 3.32 10.53
CA VAL A 84 0.22 4.56 10.85
C VAL A 84 -0.34 5.74 10.04
N LEU A 85 -0.63 5.53 8.75
CA LEU A 85 -1.01 6.61 7.84
C LEU A 85 -2.48 7.01 7.94
N VAL A 86 -3.38 6.05 8.14
CA VAL A 86 -4.83 6.28 8.21
C VAL A 86 -5.19 6.84 9.58
N LYS A 87 -6.03 7.88 9.61
CA LYS A 87 -6.49 8.53 10.86
C LYS A 87 -7.37 7.55 11.65
N GLU A 88 -7.42 7.71 12.97
CA GLU A 88 -8.07 6.74 13.88
C GLU A 88 -9.54 6.42 13.56
N ASN A 89 -10.28 7.38 13.01
CA ASN A 89 -11.71 7.22 12.71
C ASN A 89 -12.00 6.49 11.38
N PHE A 90 -10.98 5.98 10.68
CA PHE A 90 -11.14 5.31 9.40
C PHE A 90 -10.57 3.88 9.43
N ASP A 91 -11.05 3.04 8.52
CA ASP A 91 -10.66 1.63 8.48
C ASP A 91 -9.22 1.47 8.00
N LYS A 92 -8.41 0.75 8.77
CA LYS A 92 -6.99 0.53 8.47
C LYS A 92 -6.77 -0.76 7.65
N ARG A 93 -7.81 -1.55 7.39
CA ARG A 93 -7.68 -2.87 6.76
C ARG A 93 -7.80 -2.81 5.25
N VAL A 94 -6.81 -3.36 4.55
CA VAL A 94 -6.78 -3.38 3.07
C VAL A 94 -8.07 -3.98 2.49
N ARG A 95 -8.56 -5.07 3.09
CA ARG A 95 -9.74 -5.82 2.63
C ARG A 95 -11.02 -4.96 2.53
N VAL A 96 -11.13 -3.91 3.33
CA VAL A 96 -12.32 -3.03 3.33
C VAL A 96 -12.35 -2.16 2.09
N TYR A 97 -11.19 -1.69 1.63
CA TYR A 97 -11.04 -0.95 0.37
C TYR A 97 -11.21 -1.84 -0.86
N TRP A 98 -11.06 -3.15 -0.68
CA TRP A 98 -11.27 -4.17 -1.70
C TRP A 98 -12.70 -4.72 -1.71
N ASP A 99 -13.57 -4.19 -0.85
CA ASP A 99 -14.96 -4.63 -0.71
C ASP A 99 -15.09 -6.14 -0.38
N TYR A 100 -14.16 -6.65 0.42
CA TYR A 100 -14.17 -8.03 0.86
C TYR A 100 -15.36 -8.32 1.78
N THR A 101 -16.09 -9.37 1.47
CA THR A 101 -17.11 -9.99 2.33
C THR A 101 -16.84 -11.50 2.45
N LYS A 102 -17.45 -12.17 3.44
CA LYS A 102 -17.27 -13.62 3.61
C LYS A 102 -17.71 -14.41 2.38
N ASN A 103 -18.77 -13.99 1.70
CA ASN A 103 -19.36 -14.65 0.53
C ASN A 103 -18.90 -14.02 -0.80
N TRP A 104 -17.65 -13.54 -0.85
CA TRP A 104 -17.15 -12.82 -2.02
C TRP A 104 -17.19 -13.66 -3.32
N GLN A 105 -17.14 -14.99 -3.23
CA GLN A 105 -17.22 -15.88 -4.41
C GLN A 105 -18.58 -15.81 -5.12
N GLU A 106 -19.65 -15.48 -4.38
CA GLU A 106 -21.02 -15.39 -4.91
C GLU A 106 -21.32 -14.01 -5.51
N ARG A 107 -20.38 -13.06 -5.38
CA ARG A 107 -20.55 -11.67 -5.83
C ARG A 107 -19.85 -11.41 -7.15
N LEU A 108 -20.53 -10.62 -7.99
CA LEU A 108 -19.97 -10.11 -9.25
C LEU A 108 -19.69 -8.60 -9.18
N ASP A 109 -20.32 -7.88 -8.24
CA ASP A 109 -20.28 -6.43 -8.10
C ASP A 109 -19.35 -5.95 -6.97
N PHE A 110 -18.04 -5.89 -7.25
CA PHE A 110 -17.07 -5.35 -6.30
C PHE A 110 -16.96 -3.83 -6.43
N LYS A 111 -17.11 -3.12 -5.31
CA LYS A 111 -16.94 -1.66 -5.25
C LYS A 111 -15.59 -1.31 -4.67
N PHE A 112 -14.55 -1.37 -5.50
CA PHE A 112 -13.21 -0.97 -5.10
C PHE A 112 -13.17 0.50 -4.68
N ARG A 113 -12.41 0.75 -3.61
CA ARG A 113 -12.24 2.06 -3.00
C ARG A 113 -10.76 2.35 -2.82
N ARG A 114 -10.48 3.63 -2.66
CA ARG A 114 -9.20 4.20 -2.28
C ARG A 114 -9.35 4.89 -0.92
N ILE A 115 -8.23 5.22 -0.30
CA ILE A 115 -8.20 6.04 0.89
C ILE A 115 -8.16 7.49 0.41
N GLU A 116 -9.19 8.26 0.73
CA GLU A 116 -9.28 9.67 0.37
C GLU A 116 -8.34 10.53 1.24
N GLU A 117 -7.98 11.72 0.75
CA GLU A 117 -7.01 12.62 1.39
C GLU A 117 -7.39 12.92 2.85
N TYR A 118 -8.66 13.23 3.09
CA TYR A 118 -9.16 13.54 4.43
C TYR A 118 -9.06 12.37 5.41
N GLN A 119 -8.92 11.14 4.92
CA GLN A 119 -8.86 9.91 5.74
C GLN A 119 -7.45 9.58 6.25
N ASN A 120 -6.42 10.23 5.71
CA ASN A 120 -5.03 9.88 5.99
C ASN A 120 -4.14 11.10 6.26
N ASN A 121 -2.91 10.85 6.70
CA ASN A 121 -1.96 11.90 7.08
C ASN A 121 -0.93 12.23 5.98
N LEU A 122 -1.06 11.69 4.75
CA LEU A 122 -0.21 12.05 3.61
C LEU A 122 -0.78 13.18 2.75
N ASP A 123 -2.00 13.64 3.04
CA ASP A 123 -2.70 14.67 2.26
C ASP A 123 -2.77 14.33 0.76
N ARG A 124 -2.88 13.04 0.46
CA ARG A 124 -2.94 12.47 -0.89
C ARG A 124 -3.86 11.25 -0.90
N VAL A 125 -4.47 10.99 -2.03
CA VAL A 125 -5.22 9.76 -2.28
C VAL A 125 -4.27 8.57 -2.29
N ILE A 126 -4.60 7.51 -1.55
CA ILE A 126 -3.79 6.28 -1.46
C ILE A 126 -4.60 5.09 -1.99
N TYR A 127 -3.98 4.28 -2.85
CA TYR A 127 -4.53 3.02 -3.35
C TYR A 127 -3.90 1.84 -2.58
N PRO A 128 -4.58 1.28 -1.56
CA PRO A 128 -4.02 0.21 -0.75
C PRO A 128 -4.02 -1.13 -1.47
N LEU A 129 -2.84 -1.72 -1.62
CA LEU A 129 -2.63 -3.08 -2.11
C LEU A 129 -2.18 -3.99 -0.95
N PRO A 130 -2.59 -5.28 -0.94
CA PRO A 130 -2.12 -6.24 0.05
C PRO A 130 -0.60 -6.43 -0.06
N HIS A 131 0.03 -6.81 1.06
CA HIS A 131 1.42 -7.24 1.03
C HIS A 131 1.55 -8.53 0.20
N GLN A 132 2.70 -8.73 -0.46
CA GLN A 132 2.90 -9.86 -1.39
C GLN A 132 2.52 -11.24 -0.80
N PRO A 133 2.83 -11.59 0.47
CA PRO A 133 2.37 -12.84 1.07
C PRO A 133 0.85 -13.03 1.12
N ALA A 134 0.05 -11.96 1.26
CA ALA A 134 -1.41 -12.05 1.25
C ALA A 134 -1.99 -12.39 -0.14
N LEU A 135 -1.21 -12.28 -1.21
CA LEU A 135 -1.63 -12.78 -2.55
C LEU A 135 -1.77 -14.30 -2.60
N LYS A 136 -1.31 -15.03 -1.57
CA LYS A 136 -1.62 -16.46 -1.41
C LYS A 136 -3.11 -16.70 -1.11
N THR A 137 -3.82 -15.70 -0.57
CA THR A 137 -5.25 -15.78 -0.35
C THR A 137 -5.99 -15.66 -1.68
N MET A 138 -6.88 -16.62 -1.95
CA MET A 138 -7.62 -16.74 -3.21
C MET A 138 -8.33 -15.44 -3.60
N PHE A 139 -8.98 -14.76 -2.63
CA PHE A 139 -9.64 -13.48 -2.85
C PHE A 139 -8.72 -12.45 -3.53
N TYR A 140 -7.55 -12.16 -2.93
CA TYR A 140 -6.66 -11.15 -3.47
C TYR A 140 -6.06 -11.59 -4.81
N LYS A 141 -5.78 -12.89 -4.99
CA LYS A 141 -5.28 -13.42 -6.25
C LYS A 141 -6.26 -13.17 -7.40
N GLU A 142 -7.54 -13.44 -7.18
CA GLU A 142 -8.58 -13.31 -8.22
C GLU A 142 -9.02 -11.86 -8.45
N LYS A 143 -9.05 -11.04 -7.39
CA LYS A 143 -9.53 -9.66 -7.50
C LYS A 143 -8.43 -8.64 -7.82
N LEU A 144 -7.16 -9.06 -7.86
CA LEU A 144 -6.03 -8.16 -8.13
C LEU A 144 -6.18 -7.40 -9.45
N GLU A 145 -6.51 -8.10 -10.54
CA GLU A 145 -6.63 -7.45 -11.87
C GLU A 145 -7.76 -6.43 -11.90
N GLY A 146 -8.89 -6.73 -11.26
CA GLY A 146 -9.99 -5.78 -11.10
C GLY A 146 -9.56 -4.53 -10.32
N TYR A 147 -8.81 -4.71 -9.22
CA TYR A 147 -8.32 -3.57 -8.42
C TYR A 147 -7.31 -2.72 -9.21
N LEU A 148 -6.40 -3.36 -9.96
CA LEU A 148 -5.42 -2.66 -10.79
C LEU A 148 -6.10 -1.86 -11.91
N LYS A 149 -7.15 -2.40 -12.53
CA LYS A 149 -7.98 -1.67 -13.50
C LYS A 149 -8.64 -0.44 -12.86
N PHE A 150 -9.19 -0.58 -11.66
CA PHE A 150 -9.73 0.55 -10.88
C PHE A 150 -8.67 1.63 -10.60
N ILE A 151 -7.43 1.26 -10.30
CA ILE A 151 -6.32 2.21 -10.16
C ILE A 151 -6.02 2.90 -11.50
N ALA A 152 -6.01 2.17 -12.62
CA ALA A 152 -5.67 2.72 -13.93
C ALA A 152 -6.68 3.80 -14.38
N GLU A 153 -7.98 3.56 -14.18
CA GLU A 153 -9.08 4.42 -14.64
C GLU A 153 -9.31 5.70 -13.82
N LYS A 154 -8.73 5.80 -12.61
CA LYS A 154 -8.92 6.92 -11.67
C LYS A 154 -7.65 7.70 -11.42
#